data_AF-A0A9D1PNR1-F1
#
_entry.id   AF-A0A9D1PNR1-F1
#
_cell.length_a   1.000
_cell.length_b   1.000
_cell.length_c   1.000
_cell.angle_alpha   90.00
_cell.angle_beta   90.00
_cell.angle_gamma   90.00
#
_symmetry.space_group_name_H-M   'P 1'
#
loop_
_entity.id
_entity.type
_entity.pdbx_description
1 polymer ?
#
loop_
_entity_poly.entity_id
_entity_poly.type
_entity_poly.pdbx_seq_one_letter_code
_entity_poly.pdbx_strand_id
1 'polypeptide(L)'
;MYEEFDIVSFLMGLPLAIILIGIIALYNIKKGRKERRYDERYSKIHDGARSISWYVTSAFILLSLIFVLIYERPSTAFFVLTVLWIVHTTSYGIGAAILNKKM
;
A
#
# COMPACT_ATOMS: atom_id res chain seq x y z
N MET A 1 -25.51 43.82 -24.29
CA MET A 1 -26.33 42.77 -24.91
C MET A 1 -26.23 41.58 -23.96
N TYR A 2 -27.11 41.51 -22.97
CA TYR A 2 -27.13 40.40 -22.04
C TYR A 2 -27.90 39.29 -22.75
N GLU A 3 -27.17 38.25 -23.18
CA GLU A 3 -27.78 37.04 -23.71
C GLU A 3 -28.81 36.55 -22.70
N GLU A 4 -30.04 36.34 -23.16
CA GLU A 4 -31.12 35.83 -22.34
C GLU A 4 -30.64 34.53 -21.67
N PHE A 5 -30.71 34.47 -20.35
CA PHE A 5 -30.32 33.29 -19.59
C PHE A 5 -31.19 32.11 -20.06
N ASP A 6 -30.63 31.25 -20.89
CA ASP A 6 -31.33 30.12 -21.46
C ASP A 6 -31.50 29.04 -20.38
N ILE A 7 -32.62 29.14 -19.67
CA ILE A 7 -33.06 28.20 -18.63
C ILE A 7 -33.05 26.76 -19.15
N VAL A 8 -33.29 26.54 -20.45
CA VAL A 8 -33.28 25.21 -21.05
C VAL A 8 -31.85 24.68 -21.10
N SER A 9 -30.88 25.49 -21.52
CA SER A 9 -29.45 25.15 -21.47
C SER A 9 -28.95 24.89 -20.04
N PHE A 10 -29.40 25.69 -19.06
CA PHE A 10 -29.09 25.47 -17.64
C PHE A 10 -29.69 24.16 -17.11
N LEU A 11 -30.95 23.88 -17.42
CA LEU A 11 -31.64 22.64 -17.00
C LEU A 11 -31.10 21.40 -17.70
N MET A 12 -30.56 21.52 -18.93
CA MET A 12 -29.88 20.42 -19.65
C MET A 12 -28.51 20.08 -19.05
N GLY A 13 -27.86 21.00 -18.34
CA GLY A 13 -26.61 20.73 -17.62
C GLY A 13 -26.74 19.70 -16.50
N LEU A 14 -27.89 19.66 -15.81
CA LEU A 14 -28.16 18.73 -14.71
C LEU A 14 -28.21 17.25 -15.15
N PRO A 15 -29.01 16.86 -16.16
CA PRO A 15 -28.99 15.50 -16.71
C PRO A 15 -27.59 15.08 -17.17
N LEU A 16 -26.87 16.00 -17.82
CA LEU A 16 -25.54 15.74 -18.35
C LEU A 16 -24.52 15.48 -17.23
N ALA A 17 -24.59 16.25 -16.14
CA ALA A 17 -23.79 16.03 -14.95
C ALA A 17 -24.12 14.68 -14.28
N ILE A 18 -25.40 14.31 -14.17
CA ILE A 18 -25.83 13.02 -13.59
C ILE A 18 -25.29 11.85 -14.42
N ILE A 19 -25.38 11.94 -15.75
CA ILE A 19 -24.85 10.92 -16.66
C ILE A 19 -23.33 10.79 -16.50
N LEU A 20 -22.61 11.92 -16.45
CA LEU A 20 -21.16 11.92 -16.30
C LEU A 20 -20.71 11.31 -14.98
N ILE A 21 -21.36 11.69 -13.87
CA ILE A 21 -21.12 11.10 -12.54
C ILE A 21 -21.41 9.59 -12.57
N GLY A 22 -22.52 9.17 -13.21
CA GLY A 22 -22.87 7.77 -13.37
C GLY A 22 -21.80 6.96 -14.11
N ILE A 23 -21.25 7.50 -15.20
CA ILE A 23 -20.17 6.87 -15.97
C ILE A 23 -18.90 6.72 -15.11
N ILE A 24 -18.50 7.79 -14.42
CA ILE A 24 -17.31 7.79 -13.55
C ILE A 24 -17.49 6.80 -12.39
N ALA A 25 -18.68 6.74 -11.79
CA ALA A 25 -19.02 5.82 -10.72
C ALA A 25 -18.96 4.36 -11.20
N LEU A 26 -19.57 4.05 -12.34
CA LEU A 26 -19.55 2.69 -12.91
C LEU A 26 -18.13 2.23 -13.25
N TYR A 27 -17.29 3.12 -13.78
CA TYR A 27 -15.89 2.82 -14.03
C TYR A 27 -15.14 2.51 -12.73
N ASN A 28 -15.28 3.34 -11.70
CA ASN A 28 -14.65 3.14 -10.40
C ASN A 28 -15.13 1.87 -9.67
N ILE A 29 -16.42 1.54 -9.78
CA ILE A 29 -16.96 0.29 -9.22
C ILE A 29 -16.40 -0.93 -9.96
N LYS A 30 -16.37 -0.91 -11.30
CA LYS A 30 -15.78 -2.02 -12.08
C LYS A 30 -14.29 -2.19 -11.79
N LYS A 31 -13.54 -1.09 -11.74
CA LYS A 31 -12.10 -1.10 -11.41
C LYS A 31 -11.86 -1.57 -9.98
N GLY A 32 -12.58 -1.02 -9.01
CA GLY A 32 -12.44 -1.39 -7.60
C GLY A 32 -12.84 -2.85 -7.32
N ARG A 33 -13.81 -3.42 -8.05
CA ARG A 33 -14.13 -4.86 -8.00
C ARG A 33 -13.01 -5.72 -8.58
N LYS A 34 -12.41 -5.34 -9.72
CA LYS A 34 -11.26 -6.05 -10.29
C LYS A 34 -10.04 -6.03 -9.36
N GLU A 35 -9.81 -4.91 -8.70
CA GLU A 35 -8.67 -4.70 -7.79
C GLU A 35 -8.97 -5.13 -6.34
N ARG A 36 -10.14 -5.73 -6.07
CA ARG A 36 -10.60 -6.13 -4.73
C ARG A 36 -10.54 -5.02 -3.67
N ARG A 37 -10.63 -3.74 -4.08
CA ARG A 37 -10.54 -2.57 -3.19
C ARG A 37 -11.64 -2.50 -2.14
N TYR A 38 -12.78 -3.14 -2.41
CA TYR A 38 -13.94 -3.18 -1.51
C TYR A 38 -13.97 -4.44 -0.64
N ASP A 39 -12.94 -5.30 -0.74
CA ASP A 39 -12.83 -6.51 0.06
C ASP A 39 -11.90 -6.25 1.27
N GLU A 40 -12.51 -5.82 2.38
CA GLU A 40 -11.81 -5.56 3.64
C GLU A 40 -11.07 -6.81 4.15
N ARG A 41 -11.61 -8.00 3.85
CA ARG A 41 -11.00 -9.28 4.24
C ARG A 41 -9.71 -9.51 3.47
N TYR A 42 -9.65 -9.15 2.18
CA TYR A 42 -8.44 -9.25 1.38
C TYR A 42 -7.33 -8.34 1.91
N SER A 43 -7.63 -7.06 2.20
CA SER A 43 -6.63 -6.14 2.78
C SER A 43 -6.14 -6.66 4.13
N LYS A 44 -7.05 -7.04 5.02
CA LYS A 44 -6.70 -7.52 6.37
C LYS A 44 -5.82 -8.78 6.33
N ILE A 45 -6.13 -9.74 5.44
CA ILE A 45 -5.31 -10.95 5.27
C ILE A 45 -3.94 -10.60 4.67
N HIS A 46 -3.88 -9.73 3.66
CA HIS A 46 -2.63 -9.38 3.00
C HIS A 46 -1.70 -8.58 3.91
N ASP A 47 -2.24 -7.58 4.62
CA ASP A 47 -1.51 -6.79 5.60
C ASP A 47 -1.03 -7.66 6.77
N GLY A 48 -1.89 -8.57 7.25
CA GLY A 48 -1.53 -9.58 8.25
C GLY A 48 -0.43 -10.53 7.77
N ALA A 49 -0.54 -11.06 6.55
CA ALA A 49 0.45 -11.96 5.96
C ALA A 49 1.80 -11.26 5.77
N ARG A 50 1.80 -9.99 5.34
CA ARG A 50 3.02 -9.18 5.23
C ARG A 50 3.69 -8.98 6.58
N SER A 51 2.89 -8.68 7.62
CA SER A 51 3.38 -8.54 8.99
C SER A 51 3.99 -9.84 9.52
N ILE A 52 3.30 -10.97 9.36
CA ILE A 52 3.80 -12.30 9.76
C ILE A 52 5.08 -12.66 9.01
N SER A 53 5.13 -12.45 7.70
CA SER A 53 6.33 -12.67 6.89
C SER A 53 7.50 -11.83 7.40
N TRP A 54 7.24 -10.59 7.82
CA TRP A 54 8.25 -9.72 8.42
C TRP A 54 8.78 -10.26 9.74
N TYR A 55 7.91 -10.74 10.62
CA TYR A 55 8.33 -11.36 11.88
C TYR A 55 9.15 -12.62 11.66
N VAL A 56 8.72 -13.50 10.76
CA VAL A 56 9.42 -14.75 10.44
C VAL A 56 10.81 -14.47 9.88
N THR A 57 10.91 -13.58 8.89
CA THR A 57 12.22 -13.19 8.31
C THR A 57 13.12 -12.53 9.34
N SER A 58 12.57 -11.69 10.22
CA SER A 58 13.33 -11.07 11.30
C SER A 58 13.88 -12.12 12.28
N ALA A 59 13.06 -13.08 12.69
CA ALA A 59 13.49 -14.17 13.56
C ALA A 59 14.60 -15.01 12.92
N PHE A 60 14.47 -15.34 11.64
CA PHE A 60 15.50 -16.08 10.90
C PHE A 60 16.83 -15.32 10.82
N ILE A 61 16.82 -14.02 10.50
CA ILE A 61 18.06 -13.22 10.45
C ILE A 61 18.75 -13.21 11.83
N LEU A 62 17.99 -13.02 12.91
CA LEU A 62 18.53 -13.04 14.28
C LEU A 62 19.09 -14.40 14.67
N LEU A 63 18.40 -15.50 14.33
CA LEU A 63 18.90 -16.85 14.57
C LEU A 63 20.18 -17.12 13.79
N SER A 64 20.26 -16.69 12.53
CA SER A 64 21.48 -16.79 11.72
C SER A 64 22.63 -15.97 12.33
N LEU A 65 22.35 -14.77 12.85
CA LEU A 65 23.37 -13.97 13.55
C LEU A 65 23.91 -14.68 14.80
N ILE A 66 23.03 -15.26 15.61
CA ILE A 66 23.43 -16.04 16.80
C ILE A 66 24.28 -17.25 16.38
N PHE A 67 23.86 -17.96 15.33
CA PHE A 67 24.58 -19.11 14.82
C PHE A 67 26.01 -18.72 14.39
N VAL A 68 26.15 -17.68 13.55
CA VAL A 68 27.47 -17.23 13.09
C VAL A 68 28.36 -16.79 14.26
N LEU A 69 27.81 -16.09 15.26
CA LEU A 69 28.57 -15.68 16.45
C LEU A 69 29.13 -16.87 17.25
N ILE A 70 28.34 -17.95 17.37
CA ILE A 70 28.74 -19.13 18.15
C ILE A 70 29.76 -19.98 17.37
N TYR A 71 29.54 -20.21 16.07
CA TYR A 71 30.28 -21.22 15.31
C TYR A 71 31.46 -20.68 14.49
N GLU A 72 31.35 -19.46 13.93
CA GLU A 72 32.35 -18.91 13.00
C GLU A 72 33.23 -17.81 13.60
N ARG A 73 32.91 -17.32 14.81
CA ARG A 73 33.41 -16.03 15.35
C ARG A 73 32.99 -14.86 14.43
N PRO A 74 33.28 -13.58 14.79
CA PRO A 74 32.97 -12.47 13.91
C PRO A 74 33.73 -12.57 12.57
N SER A 75 33.05 -13.09 11.55
CA SER A 75 33.53 -13.31 10.19
C SER A 75 32.81 -12.38 9.20
N THR A 76 33.14 -12.45 7.91
CA THR A 76 32.41 -11.72 6.85
C THR A 76 30.90 -12.00 6.90
N ALA A 77 30.49 -13.24 7.21
CA ALA A 77 29.08 -13.61 7.29
C ALA A 77 28.34 -12.81 8.37
N PHE A 78 28.98 -12.55 9.50
CA PHE A 78 28.41 -11.74 10.58
C PHE A 78 28.12 -10.31 10.11
N PHE A 79 29.07 -9.67 9.42
CA PHE A 79 28.89 -8.31 8.91
C PHE A 79 27.80 -8.23 7.84
N VAL A 80 27.75 -9.21 6.92
CA VAL A 80 26.71 -9.27 5.89
C VAL A 80 25.33 -9.42 6.53
N LEU A 81 25.17 -10.33 7.51
CA LEU A 81 23.90 -10.51 8.22
C LEU A 81 23.52 -9.27 9.05
N THR A 82 24.49 -8.56 9.62
CA THR A 82 24.26 -7.32 10.36
C THR A 82 23.77 -6.21 9.42
N VAL A 83 24.40 -6.04 8.26
CA VAL A 83 23.94 -5.09 7.23
C VAL A 83 22.54 -5.47 6.75
N LEU A 84 22.29 -6.76 6.50
CA LEU A 84 20.96 -7.25 6.12
C LEU A 84 19.92 -6.93 7.19
N TRP A 85 20.26 -7.11 8.48
CA TRP A 85 19.38 -6.77 9.60
C TRP A 85 19.05 -5.27 9.66
N ILE A 86 20.05 -4.41 9.47
CA ILE A 86 19.86 -2.96 9.43
C ILE A 86 18.97 -2.57 8.25
N VAL A 87 19.26 -3.05 7.04
CA VAL A 87 18.45 -2.76 5.84
C VAL A 87 17.02 -3.26 6.01
N HIS A 88 16.85 -4.48 6.52
CA HIS A 88 15.54 -5.05 6.81
C HIS A 88 14.76 -4.13 7.75
N THR A 89 15.25 -3.88 8.97
CA THR A 89 14.54 -3.05 9.96
C THR A 89 14.31 -1.60 9.50
N THR A 90 15.28 -0.96 8.86
CA THR A 90 15.14 0.41 8.36
C THR A 90 14.15 0.53 7.22
N SER A 91 14.04 -0.49 6.35
CA SER A 91 13.09 -0.46 5.24
C SER A 91 11.63 -0.45 5.71
N TYR A 92 11.31 -1.08 6.84
CA TYR A 92 10.00 -0.94 7.48
C TYR A 92 9.76 0.50 7.92
N GLY A 93 10.72 1.10 8.62
CA GLY A 93 10.63 2.49 9.09
C GLY A 93 10.41 3.49 7.95
N ILE A 94 11.17 3.35 6.86
CA ILE A 94 11.03 4.18 5.65
C ILE A 94 9.65 3.95 5.01
N GLY A 95 9.25 2.69 4.82
CA GLY A 95 7.94 2.35 4.25
C GLY A 95 6.78 2.92 5.06
N ALA A 96 6.86 2.82 6.39
CA ALA A 96 5.88 3.37 7.31
C ALA A 96 5.83 4.90 7.24
N ALA A 97 6.98 5.58 7.22
CA ALA A 97 7.03 7.03 7.10
C ALA A 97 6.43 7.54 5.78
N ILE A 98 6.70 6.86 4.66
CA ILE A 98 6.13 7.19 3.34
C ILE A 98 4.61 7.00 3.33
N LEU A 99 4.11 5.89 3.87
CA LEU A 99 2.68 5.60 3.90
C LEU A 99 1.93 6.55 4.85
N ASN A 100 2.51 6.86 6.00
CA ASN A 100 1.92 7.79 6.97
C ASN A 100 1.78 9.21 6.40
N LYS A 101 2.72 9.65 5.54
CA LYS A 101 2.60 10.96 4.85
C LYS A 101 1.48 11.00 3.80
N LYS A 102 1.03 9.83 3.31
CA LYS A 102 -0.01 9.72 2.29
C LYS A 102 -1.43 9.60 2.86
N MET A 103 -1.56 9.26 4.14
CA MET A 103 -2.83 9.24 4.87
C MET A 103 -3.13 10.62 5.44
#